data_AF-A0A1F2XI16-F1
#
_entry.id   AF-A0A1F2XI16-F1
#
_cell.length_a   1.000
_cell.length_b   1.000
_cell.length_c   1.000
_cell.angle_alpha   90.00
_cell.angle_beta   90.00
_cell.angle_gamma   90.00
#
_symmetry.space_group_name_H-M   'P 1'
#
loop_
_entity.id
_entity.type
_entity.pdbx_description
1 polymer ?
#
loop_
_entity_poly.entity_id
_entity_poly.type
_entity_poly.pdbx_seq_one_letter_code
_entity_poly.pdbx_strand_id
1 'polypeptide(L)'
;MLTPPPSLPLVLDLDGTVLRTDTFHEMMAQALRQRPWILLFLPFWLWKGRAFAKVHLTEQITLNPSILSYNNTLLNFLREEAQKGRPLILATGSPQKIALVIADHLGLFQEVIGSDEKTNMTGQRKCNALLAKFGPQGFDYAGDSLNDAHIWKVCSKALVVHPKPAVLRCVAALKPPSEIHVFPREVKRPWALIQTLRPLFWGVNLVAFSWPLFIAWGLLTSGLLIAGDLLILPYERKTDHRPSLFAKGHLHLSTAFILSSLFIFLSLLLFTISKSWIILSVLLLYIPVFMGLDSFTRPFHPLWRWIILGFGQLLALRVLNT
;
A
#
# COMPACT_ATOMS: atom_id res chain seq x y z
N MET A 1 16.90 -39.21 20.90
CA MET A 1 16.29 -37.87 20.87
C MET A 1 15.04 -37.97 20.02
N LEU A 2 13.85 -37.88 20.64
CA LEU A 2 12.59 -37.90 19.89
C LEU A 2 12.51 -36.61 19.09
N THR A 3 12.55 -36.70 17.75
CA THR A 3 12.22 -35.58 16.88
C THR A 3 10.83 -35.08 17.27
N PRO A 4 10.64 -33.77 17.53
CA PRO A 4 9.30 -33.24 17.77
C PRO A 4 8.39 -33.62 16.60
N PRO A 5 7.10 -33.88 16.83
CA PRO A 5 6.17 -34.20 15.75
C PRO A 5 6.27 -33.11 14.66
N PRO A 6 6.27 -33.49 13.37
CA PRO A 6 6.44 -32.53 12.30
C PRO A 6 5.38 -31.44 12.44
N SER A 7 5.82 -30.19 12.56
CA SER A 7 4.92 -29.06 12.66
C SER A 7 4.11 -28.96 11.37
N LEU A 8 2.79 -28.75 11.51
CA LEU A 8 1.92 -28.59 10.35
C LEU A 8 2.45 -27.47 9.44
N PRO A 9 2.38 -27.63 8.11
CA PRO A 9 2.77 -26.57 7.18
C PRO A 9 2.07 -25.25 7.53
N LEU A 10 2.81 -24.15 7.47
CA LEU A 10 2.26 -22.81 7.59
C LEU A 10 2.08 -22.22 6.19
N VAL A 11 0.83 -22.00 5.83
CA VAL A 11 0.43 -21.38 4.57
C VAL A 11 0.21 -19.88 4.79
N LEU A 12 0.75 -19.05 3.91
CA LEU A 12 0.73 -17.60 4.06
C LEU A 12 0.13 -16.91 2.84
N ASP A 13 -0.75 -15.93 3.06
CA ASP A 13 -1.06 -14.98 2.01
C ASP A 13 0.10 -13.98 1.79
N LEU A 14 0.11 -13.36 0.62
CA LEU A 14 1.13 -12.39 0.23
C LEU A 14 0.68 -10.96 0.56
N ASP A 15 -0.34 -10.48 -0.17
CA ASP A 15 -0.84 -9.11 -0.11
C ASP A 15 -1.48 -8.86 1.26
N GLY A 16 -1.11 -7.77 1.94
CA GLY A 16 -1.61 -7.43 3.29
C GLY A 16 -1.07 -8.29 4.44
N THR A 17 -0.41 -9.41 4.14
CA THR A 17 0.11 -10.39 5.11
C THR A 17 1.64 -10.37 5.18
N VAL A 18 2.33 -11.02 4.22
CA VAL A 18 3.81 -10.97 4.09
C VAL A 18 4.25 -9.57 3.65
N LEU A 19 3.53 -9.00 2.68
CA LEU A 19 3.63 -7.58 2.34
C LEU A 19 2.63 -6.80 3.18
N ARG A 20 3.02 -5.60 3.63
CA ARG A 20 2.10 -4.66 4.28
C ARG A 20 1.17 -3.99 3.28
N THR A 21 1.54 -4.03 2.01
CA THR A 21 0.86 -3.47 0.86
C THR A 21 0.34 -4.56 -0.07
N ASP A 22 -0.17 -4.17 -1.22
CA ASP A 22 -0.69 -5.05 -2.26
C ASP A 22 0.17 -4.91 -3.52
N THR A 23 0.58 -6.04 -4.08
CA THR A 23 1.48 -6.18 -5.23
C THR A 23 0.99 -5.41 -6.46
N PHE A 24 -0.31 -5.35 -6.71
CA PHE A 24 -0.86 -4.61 -7.85
C PHE A 24 -0.61 -3.10 -7.69
N HIS A 25 -0.83 -2.56 -6.49
CA HIS A 25 -0.57 -1.15 -6.24
C HIS A 25 0.92 -0.81 -6.15
N GLU A 26 1.76 -1.75 -5.71
CA GLU A 26 3.22 -1.60 -5.79
C GLU A 26 3.69 -1.51 -7.24
N MET A 27 3.16 -2.36 -8.13
CA MET A 27 3.45 -2.27 -9.57
C MET A 27 2.94 -0.95 -10.16
N MET A 28 1.76 -0.47 -9.75
CA MET A 28 1.27 0.86 -10.18
C MET A 28 2.20 2.00 -9.73
N ALA A 29 2.71 1.96 -8.50
CA ALA A 29 3.65 2.95 -7.99
C ALA A 29 4.98 2.92 -8.77
N GLN A 30 5.47 1.73 -9.13
CA GLN A 30 6.64 1.59 -10.00
C GLN A 30 6.35 2.09 -11.43
N ALA A 31 5.16 1.82 -11.97
CA ALA A 31 4.72 2.32 -13.27
C ALA A 31 4.69 3.85 -13.32
N LEU A 32 4.19 4.50 -12.26
CA LEU A 32 4.13 5.96 -12.17
C LEU A 32 5.50 6.62 -12.40
N ARG A 33 6.59 5.99 -11.95
CA ARG A 33 7.96 6.49 -12.11
C ARG A 33 8.61 6.05 -13.43
N GLN A 34 8.43 4.79 -13.82
CA GLN A 34 9.15 4.21 -14.96
C GLN A 34 8.47 4.46 -16.29
N ARG A 35 7.14 4.36 -16.33
CA ARG A 35 6.30 4.41 -17.52
C ARG A 35 4.91 4.99 -17.19
N PRO A 36 4.81 6.28 -16.81
CA PRO A 36 3.57 6.86 -16.30
C PRO A 36 2.38 6.78 -17.28
N TRP A 37 2.65 6.79 -18.59
CA TRP A 37 1.62 6.66 -19.63
C TRP A 37 0.82 5.35 -19.54
N ILE A 38 1.40 4.29 -18.96
CA ILE A 38 0.70 3.01 -18.75
C ILE A 38 -0.53 3.18 -17.86
N LEU A 39 -0.44 4.07 -16.86
CA LEU A 39 -1.53 4.30 -15.93
C LEU A 39 -2.76 4.95 -16.59
N LEU A 40 -2.57 5.60 -17.75
CA LEU A 40 -3.68 6.13 -18.55
C LEU A 40 -4.56 5.03 -19.16
N PHE A 41 -3.99 3.85 -19.42
CA PHE A 41 -4.72 2.69 -19.95
C PHE A 41 -5.37 1.84 -18.85
N LEU A 42 -4.99 2.06 -17.59
CA LEU A 42 -5.47 1.28 -16.45
C LEU A 42 -7.00 1.24 -16.32
N PRO A 43 -7.76 2.35 -16.53
CA PRO A 43 -9.22 2.30 -16.50
C PRO A 43 -9.81 1.35 -17.55
N PHE A 44 -9.26 1.34 -18.76
CA PHE A 44 -9.69 0.44 -19.83
C PHE A 44 -9.40 -1.03 -19.49
N TRP A 45 -8.24 -1.30 -18.90
CA TRP A 45 -7.90 -2.65 -18.45
C TRP A 45 -8.78 -3.13 -17.29
N LEU A 46 -9.05 -2.25 -16.33
CA LEU A 46 -9.94 -2.55 -15.21
C LEU A 46 -11.39 -2.77 -15.66
N TRP A 47 -11.84 -2.07 -16.71
CA TRP A 47 -13.14 -2.30 -17.33
C TRP A 47 -13.26 -3.69 -17.95
N LYS A 48 -12.17 -4.21 -18.54
CA LYS A 48 -12.06 -5.61 -18.99
C LYS A 48 -11.88 -6.64 -17.85
N GLY A 49 -11.69 -6.17 -16.62
CA GLY A 49 -11.61 -7.00 -15.41
C GLY A 49 -10.26 -6.91 -14.69
N ARG A 50 -10.28 -7.19 -13.38
CA ARG A 50 -9.08 -7.09 -12.52
C ARG A 50 -7.96 -8.05 -12.93
N ALA A 51 -8.30 -9.26 -13.35
CA ALA A 51 -7.31 -10.23 -13.82
C ALA A 51 -6.59 -9.71 -15.07
N PHE A 52 -7.34 -9.17 -16.03
CA PHE A 52 -6.81 -8.55 -17.25
C PHE A 52 -5.86 -7.39 -16.93
N ALA A 53 -6.24 -6.49 -16.03
CA ALA A 53 -5.37 -5.40 -15.58
C ALA A 53 -4.08 -5.88 -14.89
N LYS A 54 -4.15 -6.94 -14.06
CA LYS A 54 -2.98 -7.52 -13.40
C LYS A 54 -1.99 -8.11 -14.41
N VAL A 55 -2.48 -8.83 -15.42
CA VAL A 55 -1.64 -9.45 -16.47
C VAL A 55 -0.90 -8.36 -17.26
N HIS A 56 -1.63 -7.39 -17.82
CA HIS A 56 -0.99 -6.33 -18.61
C HIS A 56 -0.03 -5.46 -17.82
N LEU A 57 -0.31 -5.20 -16.54
CA LEU A 57 0.63 -4.47 -15.70
C LEU A 57 1.91 -5.27 -15.45
N THR A 58 1.80 -6.59 -15.27
CA THR A 58 2.94 -7.51 -15.06
C THR A 58 3.80 -7.68 -16.31
N GLU A 59 3.23 -7.55 -17.51
CA GLU A 59 3.97 -7.56 -18.78
C GLU A 59 4.87 -6.33 -18.95
N GLN A 60 4.43 -5.19 -18.41
CA GLN A 60 5.08 -3.92 -18.63
C GLN A 60 6.03 -3.50 -17.52
N ILE A 61 5.78 -3.96 -16.29
CA ILE A 61 6.51 -3.57 -15.08
C ILE A 61 7.10 -4.80 -14.42
N THR A 62 8.42 -4.80 -14.25
CA THR A 62 9.11 -5.81 -13.44
C THR A 62 9.12 -5.35 -11.99
N LEU A 63 8.45 -6.09 -11.11
CA LEU A 63 8.41 -5.78 -9.69
C LEU A 63 9.79 -5.99 -9.07
N ASN A 64 10.39 -4.93 -8.53
CA ASN A 64 11.60 -5.06 -7.72
C ASN A 64 11.26 -5.44 -6.26
N PRO A 65 11.58 -6.67 -5.80
CA PRO A 65 11.24 -7.12 -4.45
C PRO A 65 12.02 -6.38 -3.35
N SER A 66 13.24 -5.90 -3.63
CA SER A 66 14.11 -5.26 -2.62
C SER A 66 13.58 -3.94 -2.03
N ILE A 67 12.58 -3.32 -2.67
CA ILE A 67 11.99 -2.03 -2.28
C ILE A 67 10.54 -2.18 -1.81
N LEU A 68 10.08 -3.40 -1.55
CA LEU A 68 8.73 -3.64 -1.06
C LEU A 68 8.62 -3.41 0.44
N SER A 69 7.41 -3.07 0.90
CA SER A 69 7.13 -2.90 2.32
C SER A 69 6.76 -4.24 2.96
N TYR A 70 7.75 -4.95 3.48
CA TYR A 70 7.55 -6.23 4.17
C TYR A 70 7.04 -6.09 5.61
N ASN A 71 6.32 -7.10 6.08
CA ASN A 71 5.98 -7.22 7.49
C ASN A 71 7.13 -7.88 8.27
N ASN A 72 8.07 -7.07 8.75
CA ASN A 72 9.28 -7.56 9.42
C ASN A 72 8.99 -8.39 10.68
N THR A 73 7.95 -8.05 11.46
CA THR A 73 7.54 -8.83 12.63
C THR A 73 7.11 -10.24 12.23
N LEU A 74 6.30 -10.37 11.18
CA LEU A 74 5.92 -11.67 10.63
C LEU A 74 7.13 -12.40 10.04
N LEU A 75 7.97 -11.71 9.25
CA LEU A 75 9.14 -12.34 8.63
C LEU A 75 10.13 -12.90 9.67
N ASN A 76 10.33 -12.22 10.80
CA ASN A 76 11.18 -12.73 11.88
C ASN A 76 10.59 -14.01 12.47
N PHE A 77 9.28 -14.02 12.75
CA PHE A 77 8.57 -15.23 13.18
C PHE A 77 8.71 -16.37 12.16
N LEU A 78 8.59 -16.09 10.85
CA LEU A 78 8.75 -17.11 9.81
C LEU A 78 10.16 -17.67 9.73
N ARG A 79 11.19 -16.84 9.91
CA ARG A 79 12.59 -17.31 9.97
C ARG A 79 12.80 -18.27 11.14
N GLU A 80 12.24 -17.96 12.31
CA GLU A 80 12.30 -18.84 13.48
C GLU A 80 11.58 -20.17 13.22
N GLU A 81 10.40 -20.14 12.60
CA GLU A 81 9.65 -21.36 12.26
C GLU A 81 10.38 -22.19 11.20
N ALA A 82 10.97 -21.56 10.18
CA ALA A 82 11.79 -22.23 9.18
C ALA A 82 13.01 -22.92 9.80
N GLN A 83 13.67 -22.27 10.77
CA GLN A 83 14.80 -22.86 11.52
C GLN A 83 14.37 -24.09 12.34
N LYS A 84 13.11 -24.15 12.79
CA LYS A 84 12.52 -25.34 13.44
C LYS A 84 12.13 -26.44 12.45
N GLY A 85 12.43 -26.26 11.16
CA GLY A 85 12.10 -27.22 10.10
C GLY A 85 10.63 -27.19 9.67
N ARG A 86 9.88 -26.13 10.03
CA ARG A 86 8.48 -26.02 9.66
C ARG A 86 8.32 -25.73 8.16
N PRO A 87 7.47 -26.46 7.44
CA PRO A 87 7.20 -26.13 6.04
C PRO A 87 6.47 -24.78 5.91
N LEU A 88 6.96 -23.90 5.04
CA LEU A 88 6.37 -22.60 4.73
C LEU A 88 5.94 -22.56 3.27
N ILE A 89 4.66 -22.26 3.04
CA ILE A 89 4.05 -22.21 1.71
C ILE A 89 3.44 -20.82 1.49
N LEU A 90 3.74 -20.19 0.36
CA LEU A 90 3.11 -18.94 -0.05
C LEU A 90 1.88 -19.26 -0.90
N ALA A 91 0.68 -18.86 -0.49
CA ALA A 91 -0.56 -19.08 -1.24
C ALA A 91 -1.33 -17.77 -1.46
N THR A 92 -1.34 -17.25 -2.69
CA THR A 92 -1.82 -15.90 -2.99
C THR A 92 -2.69 -15.77 -4.24
N GLY A 93 -3.52 -14.72 -4.24
CA GLY A 93 -4.29 -14.27 -5.41
C GLY A 93 -3.50 -13.37 -6.37
N SER A 94 -2.22 -13.10 -6.09
CA SER A 94 -1.32 -12.42 -7.02
C SER A 94 -0.86 -13.37 -8.12
N PRO A 95 -0.46 -12.88 -9.31
CA PRO A 95 0.05 -13.73 -10.38
C PRO A 95 1.24 -14.59 -9.93
N GLN A 96 1.30 -15.86 -10.34
CA GLN A 96 2.34 -16.83 -9.98
C GLN A 96 3.74 -16.24 -10.19
N LYS A 97 3.98 -15.58 -11.33
CA LYS A 97 5.26 -14.96 -11.66
C LYS A 97 5.70 -13.92 -10.62
N ILE A 98 4.77 -13.12 -10.12
CA ILE A 98 5.05 -12.10 -9.11
C ILE A 98 5.31 -12.74 -7.74
N ALA A 99 4.51 -13.74 -7.38
CA ALA A 99 4.66 -14.46 -6.12
C ALA A 99 6.02 -15.18 -6.06
N LEU A 100 6.46 -15.81 -7.16
CA LEU A 100 7.77 -16.46 -7.27
C LEU A 100 8.92 -15.46 -7.08
N VAL A 101 8.91 -14.31 -7.77
CA VAL A 101 9.95 -13.28 -7.61
C VAL A 101 10.12 -12.84 -6.15
N ILE A 102 9.01 -12.73 -5.41
CA ILE A 102 9.05 -12.36 -3.99
C ILE A 102 9.52 -13.53 -3.12
N ALA A 103 9.04 -14.74 -3.40
CA ALA A 103 9.45 -15.94 -2.66
C ALA A 103 10.95 -16.23 -2.83
N ASP A 104 11.47 -16.12 -4.05
CA ASP A 104 12.89 -16.27 -4.37
C ASP A 104 13.74 -15.21 -3.67
N HIS A 105 13.27 -13.96 -3.63
CA HIS A 105 13.96 -12.89 -2.90
C HIS A 105 14.02 -13.16 -1.39
N LEU A 106 12.96 -13.72 -0.81
CA LEU A 106 12.90 -14.01 0.62
C LEU A 106 13.64 -15.31 1.00
N GLY A 107 13.66 -16.31 0.12
CA GLY A 107 14.33 -17.59 0.34
C GLY A 107 13.74 -18.43 1.48
N LEU A 108 12.47 -18.20 1.85
CA LEU A 108 11.82 -18.85 3.01
C LEU A 108 10.81 -19.94 2.64
N PHE A 109 10.24 -19.89 1.43
CA PHE A 109 9.11 -20.73 1.06
C PHE A 109 9.58 -21.95 0.28
N GLN A 110 9.09 -23.14 0.63
CA GLN A 110 9.36 -24.34 -0.16
C GLN A 110 8.43 -24.46 -1.37
N GLU A 111 7.28 -23.79 -1.32
CA GLU A 111 6.30 -23.83 -2.39
C GLU A 111 5.54 -22.50 -2.51
N VAL A 112 5.16 -22.17 -3.75
CA VAL A 112 4.38 -20.99 -4.10
C VAL A 112 3.17 -21.38 -4.93
N ILE A 113 1.98 -21.05 -4.43
CA ILE A 113 0.68 -21.25 -5.05
C ILE A 113 0.08 -19.86 -5.36
N GLY A 114 0.23 -19.40 -6.59
CA GLY A 114 -0.27 -18.12 -7.09
C GLY A 114 -1.40 -18.30 -8.11
N SER A 115 -1.95 -17.18 -8.58
CA SER A 115 -2.94 -17.19 -9.66
C SER A 115 -2.28 -17.30 -11.03
N ASP A 116 -2.91 -18.00 -11.96
CA ASP A 116 -2.52 -18.03 -13.37
C ASP A 116 -3.62 -17.41 -14.27
N GLU A 117 -3.44 -17.47 -15.59
CA GLU A 117 -4.39 -16.90 -16.56
C GLU A 117 -5.78 -17.56 -16.53
N LYS A 118 -5.89 -18.80 -16.02
CA LYS A 118 -7.12 -19.61 -16.02
C LYS A 118 -7.74 -19.72 -14.62
N THR A 119 -6.94 -19.59 -13.58
CA THR A 119 -7.27 -19.89 -12.19
C THR A 119 -6.93 -18.71 -11.29
N ASN A 120 -7.98 -18.00 -10.86
CA ASN A 120 -7.86 -16.97 -9.83
C ASN A 120 -7.85 -17.62 -8.43
N MET A 121 -6.68 -17.63 -7.77
CA MET A 121 -6.44 -18.25 -6.46
C MET A 121 -6.88 -17.35 -5.30
N THR A 122 -8.16 -17.00 -5.28
CA THR A 122 -8.77 -16.15 -4.24
C THR A 122 -9.95 -16.84 -3.56
N GLY A 123 -10.16 -16.53 -2.28
CA GLY A 123 -11.34 -16.96 -1.52
C GLY A 123 -11.54 -18.48 -1.53
N GLN A 124 -12.73 -18.92 -1.94
CA GLN A 124 -13.11 -20.34 -1.90
C GLN A 124 -12.22 -21.23 -2.77
N ARG A 125 -11.72 -20.75 -3.91
CA ARG A 125 -10.83 -21.54 -4.78
C ARG A 125 -9.49 -21.82 -4.09
N LYS A 126 -8.93 -20.80 -3.42
CA LYS A 126 -7.72 -20.95 -2.59
C LYS A 126 -7.97 -21.97 -1.48
N CYS A 127 -9.11 -21.87 -0.78
CA CYS A 127 -9.50 -22.82 0.26
C CYS A 127 -9.59 -24.27 -0.27
N ASN A 128 -10.28 -24.49 -1.40
CA ASN A 128 -10.42 -25.83 -1.98
C ASN A 128 -9.08 -26.43 -2.39
N ALA A 129 -8.16 -25.65 -2.96
CA ALA A 129 -6.83 -26.12 -3.32
C ALA A 129 -6.01 -26.52 -2.07
N LEU A 130 -6.08 -25.73 -1.00
CA LEU A 130 -5.40 -26.04 0.26
C LEU A 130 -6.00 -27.29 0.93
N LEU A 131 -7.32 -27.44 0.90
CA LEU A 131 -8.02 -28.63 1.39
C LEU A 131 -7.64 -29.88 0.61
N ALA A 132 -7.62 -29.80 -0.73
CA ALA A 132 -7.23 -30.93 -1.58
C ALA A 132 -5.79 -31.36 -1.32
N LYS A 133 -4.91 -30.42 -0.96
CA LYS A 133 -3.49 -30.67 -0.75
C LYS A 133 -3.14 -31.15 0.65
N PHE A 134 -3.66 -30.50 1.68
CA PHE A 134 -3.27 -30.73 3.07
C PHE A 134 -4.34 -31.44 3.89
N GLY A 135 -5.57 -31.54 3.38
CA GLY A 135 -6.71 -32.02 4.13
C GLY A 135 -7.24 -31.00 5.16
N PRO A 136 -8.38 -31.30 5.79
CA PRO A 136 -8.93 -30.48 6.86
C PRO A 136 -7.99 -30.52 8.08
N GLN A 137 -7.74 -29.34 8.66
CA GLN A 137 -6.82 -29.12 9.80
C GLN A 137 -5.38 -29.58 9.56
N GLY A 138 -4.97 -29.84 8.32
CA GLY A 138 -3.61 -30.28 8.00
C GLY A 138 -2.59 -29.15 7.83
N PHE A 139 -2.96 -27.90 8.08
CA PHE A 139 -2.11 -26.72 7.90
C PHE A 139 -2.56 -25.57 8.80
N ASP A 140 -1.64 -24.66 9.14
CA ASP A 140 -1.96 -23.36 9.73
C ASP A 140 -2.01 -22.29 8.63
N TYR A 141 -2.77 -21.22 8.84
CA TYR A 141 -2.94 -20.18 7.82
C TYR A 141 -2.74 -18.76 8.36
N ALA A 142 -1.88 -18.00 7.68
CA ALA A 142 -1.67 -16.57 7.91
C ALA A 142 -2.38 -15.72 6.84
N GLY A 143 -3.25 -14.80 7.30
CA GLY A 143 -3.99 -13.88 6.41
C GLY A 143 -4.41 -12.59 7.13
N ASP A 144 -4.94 -11.62 6.39
CA ASP A 144 -5.29 -10.29 6.92
C ASP A 144 -6.79 -9.94 6.77
N SER A 145 -7.56 -10.71 6.00
CA SER A 145 -8.83 -10.25 5.45
C SER A 145 -10.01 -11.17 5.73
N LEU A 146 -11.23 -10.69 5.50
CA LEU A 146 -12.43 -11.54 5.58
C LEU A 146 -12.49 -12.57 4.44
N ASN A 147 -11.74 -12.38 3.36
CA ASN A 147 -11.69 -13.38 2.27
C ASN A 147 -11.03 -14.68 2.74
N ASP A 148 -10.23 -14.60 3.80
CA ASP A 148 -9.54 -15.73 4.42
C ASP A 148 -10.42 -16.52 5.40
N ALA A 149 -11.65 -16.05 5.68
CA ALA A 149 -12.56 -16.71 6.61
C ALA A 149 -12.88 -18.16 6.21
N HIS A 150 -12.97 -18.44 4.91
CA HIS A 150 -13.17 -19.80 4.39
C HIS A 150 -12.00 -20.72 4.70
N ILE A 151 -10.79 -20.17 4.79
CA ILE A 151 -9.56 -20.93 5.05
C ILE A 151 -9.37 -21.10 6.56
N TRP A 152 -9.64 -20.05 7.36
CA TRP A 152 -9.59 -20.15 8.83
C TRP A 152 -10.58 -21.16 9.41
N LYS A 153 -11.71 -21.42 8.71
CA LYS A 153 -12.66 -22.49 9.08
C LYS A 153 -12.05 -23.88 9.02
N VAL A 154 -11.07 -24.10 8.15
CA VAL A 154 -10.58 -25.44 7.80
C VAL A 154 -9.12 -25.67 8.15
N CYS A 155 -8.36 -24.61 8.47
CA CYS A 155 -6.99 -24.73 8.96
C CYS A 155 -6.97 -25.17 10.45
N SER A 156 -5.81 -25.54 10.97
CA SER A 156 -5.61 -25.89 12.38
C SER A 156 -5.49 -24.63 13.25
N LYS A 157 -4.56 -23.71 12.94
CA LYS A 157 -4.44 -22.40 13.61
C LYS A 157 -4.58 -21.23 12.66
N ALA A 158 -5.14 -20.13 13.17
CA ALA A 158 -5.32 -18.88 12.46
C ALA A 158 -4.29 -17.85 12.91
N LEU A 159 -3.38 -17.49 12.01
CA LEU A 159 -2.45 -16.38 12.20
C LEU A 159 -3.06 -15.14 11.54
N VAL A 160 -3.49 -14.18 12.35
CA VAL A 160 -4.25 -13.02 11.88
C VAL A 160 -3.35 -11.80 11.86
N VAL A 161 -3.06 -11.30 10.65
CA VAL A 161 -2.09 -10.24 10.41
C VAL A 161 -2.77 -8.89 10.23
N HIS A 162 -2.35 -7.89 11.02
CA HIS A 162 -2.85 -6.51 11.00
C HIS A 162 -4.38 -6.36 10.89
N PRO A 163 -5.17 -7.12 11.66
CA PRO A 163 -6.59 -7.27 11.38
C PRO A 163 -7.40 -6.00 11.58
N LYS A 164 -8.48 -5.89 10.82
CA LYS A 164 -9.57 -4.96 11.12
C LYS A 164 -10.42 -5.52 12.27
N PRO A 165 -11.15 -4.69 13.02
CA PRO A 165 -12.05 -5.16 14.08
C PRO A 165 -13.07 -6.21 13.60
N ALA A 166 -13.55 -6.10 12.36
CA ALA A 166 -14.45 -7.10 11.77
C ALA A 166 -13.77 -8.47 11.56
N VAL A 167 -12.49 -8.48 11.20
CA VAL A 167 -11.70 -9.72 11.01
C VAL A 167 -11.48 -10.42 12.34
N LEU A 168 -11.11 -9.68 13.39
CA LEU A 168 -10.97 -10.24 14.74
C LEU A 168 -12.26 -10.89 15.23
N ARG A 169 -13.40 -10.21 15.07
CA ARG A 169 -14.72 -10.77 15.43
C ARG A 169 -15.05 -12.03 14.63
N CYS A 170 -14.73 -12.04 13.34
CA CYS A 170 -14.94 -13.20 12.50
C CYS A 170 -14.10 -14.39 12.96
N VAL A 171 -12.79 -14.21 13.17
CA VAL A 171 -11.90 -15.31 13.58
C VAL A 171 -12.25 -15.82 14.97
N ALA A 172 -12.58 -14.94 15.92
CA ALA A 172 -13.01 -15.32 17.26
C ALA A 172 -14.31 -16.16 17.26
N ALA A 173 -15.16 -16.02 16.24
CA ALA A 173 -16.35 -16.86 16.08
C ALA A 173 -16.06 -18.22 15.40
N LEU A 174 -14.92 -18.35 14.72
CA LEU A 174 -14.54 -19.56 13.98
C LEU A 174 -13.58 -20.47 14.76
N LYS A 175 -12.79 -19.88 15.67
CA LYS A 175 -11.67 -20.55 16.34
C LYS A 175 -11.63 -20.21 17.83
N PRO A 176 -11.21 -21.14 18.70
CA PRO A 176 -10.95 -20.84 20.10
C PRO A 176 -9.73 -19.92 20.24
N PRO A 177 -9.63 -19.12 21.31
CA PRO A 177 -8.50 -18.20 21.51
C PRO A 177 -7.11 -18.85 21.50
N SER A 178 -6.99 -20.12 21.89
CA SER A 178 -5.74 -20.90 21.87
C SER A 178 -5.22 -21.21 20.46
N GLU A 179 -6.08 -21.15 19.45
CA GLU A 179 -5.75 -21.42 18.04
C GLU A 179 -5.58 -20.13 17.22
N ILE A 180 -5.68 -18.96 17.87
CA ILE A 180 -5.59 -17.65 17.22
C ILE A 180 -4.30 -16.98 17.67
N HIS A 181 -3.46 -16.62 16.70
CA HIS A 181 -2.28 -15.80 16.93
C HIS A 181 -2.41 -14.49 16.16
N VAL A 182 -2.32 -13.35 16.86
CA VAL A 182 -2.59 -12.04 16.25
C VAL A 182 -1.30 -11.22 16.15
N PHE A 183 -1.02 -10.70 14.95
CA PHE A 183 0.00 -9.67 14.73
C PHE A 183 -0.68 -8.30 14.66
N PRO A 184 -0.64 -7.49 15.74
CA PRO A 184 -1.37 -6.23 15.81
C PRO A 184 -0.76 -5.17 14.88
N ARG A 185 -1.59 -4.21 14.47
CA ARG A 185 -1.14 -3.05 13.70
C ARG A 185 -0.57 -1.98 14.64
N GLU A 186 0.61 -1.46 14.32
CA GLU A 186 1.28 -0.41 15.11
C GLU A 186 0.52 0.93 15.12
N VAL A 187 -0.12 1.30 14.00
CA VAL A 187 -0.79 2.60 13.82
C VAL A 187 -2.24 2.41 13.39
N LYS A 188 -3.18 3.09 14.06
CA LYS A 188 -4.59 3.09 13.69
C LYS A 188 -4.80 3.82 12.35
N ARG A 189 -5.52 3.20 11.41
CA ARG A 189 -5.75 3.76 10.06
C ARG A 189 -6.35 5.17 10.02
N PRO A 190 -7.37 5.53 10.82
CA PRO A 190 -7.93 6.88 10.78
C PRO A 190 -6.91 7.97 11.14
N TRP A 191 -6.05 7.68 12.12
CA TRP A 191 -4.98 8.59 12.51
C TRP A 191 -3.93 8.73 11.42
N ALA A 192 -3.56 7.62 10.77
CA ALA A 192 -2.67 7.64 9.62
C ALA A 192 -3.25 8.47 8.45
N LEU A 193 -4.57 8.40 8.21
CA LEU A 193 -5.26 9.23 7.21
C LEU A 193 -5.12 10.72 7.52
N ILE A 194 -5.40 11.15 8.75
CA ILE A 194 -5.27 12.55 9.15
C ILE A 194 -3.82 13.04 8.99
N GLN A 195 -2.85 12.22 9.38
CA GLN A 195 -1.43 12.56 9.24
C GLN A 195 -1.01 12.75 7.77
N THR A 196 -1.51 11.92 6.85
CA THR A 196 -1.14 12.05 5.43
C THR A 196 -1.75 13.28 4.75
N LEU A 197 -2.87 13.79 5.26
CA LEU A 197 -3.45 15.05 4.78
C LEU A 197 -2.59 16.25 5.14
N ARG A 198 -1.73 16.14 6.17
CA ARG A 198 -0.85 17.20 6.66
C ARG A 198 -1.61 18.52 6.95
N PRO A 199 -2.70 18.48 7.75
CA PRO A 199 -3.56 19.64 7.98
C PRO A 199 -2.83 20.82 8.62
N LEU A 200 -1.76 20.58 9.40
CA LEU A 200 -0.92 21.65 9.95
C LEU A 200 -0.31 22.54 8.86
N PHE A 201 -0.09 22.01 7.66
CA PHE A 201 0.46 22.78 6.55
C PHE A 201 -0.56 23.74 5.93
N TRP A 202 -1.86 23.52 6.20
CA TRP A 202 -2.90 24.46 5.79
C TRP A 202 -2.85 25.76 6.60
N GLY A 203 -2.10 25.82 7.71
CA GLY A 203 -1.89 27.06 8.46
C GLY A 203 -1.25 28.17 7.60
N VAL A 204 -0.40 27.79 6.65
CA VAL A 204 0.19 28.74 5.68
C VAL A 204 -0.88 29.36 4.77
N ASN A 205 -1.99 28.66 4.54
CA ASN A 205 -3.06 29.10 3.66
C ASN A 205 -3.97 30.15 4.30
N LEU A 206 -3.83 30.44 5.60
CA LEU A 206 -4.62 31.46 6.30
C LEU A 206 -4.45 32.87 5.71
N VAL A 207 -3.41 33.10 4.89
CA VAL A 207 -3.21 34.34 4.15
C VAL A 207 -4.12 34.48 2.92
N ALA A 208 -4.87 33.43 2.56
CA ALA A 208 -5.81 33.48 1.45
C ALA A 208 -6.94 34.48 1.75
N PHE A 209 -7.26 35.35 0.77
CA PHE A 209 -8.29 36.38 0.95
C PHE A 209 -9.73 35.83 1.04
N SER A 210 -9.96 34.56 0.68
CA SER A 210 -11.28 33.95 0.65
C SER A 210 -11.27 32.47 1.04
N TRP A 211 -12.40 32.00 1.59
CA TRP A 211 -12.61 30.60 1.95
C TRP A 211 -12.46 29.63 0.76
N PRO A 212 -12.98 29.91 -0.46
CA PRO A 212 -12.76 29.04 -1.61
C PRO A 212 -11.27 28.90 -1.96
N LEU A 213 -10.50 29.99 -1.90
CA LEU A 213 -9.05 29.95 -2.16
C LEU A 213 -8.32 29.15 -1.07
N PHE A 214 -8.66 29.35 0.20
CA PHE A 214 -8.12 28.58 1.32
C PHE A 214 -8.32 27.07 1.12
N ILE A 215 -9.55 26.65 0.80
CA ILE A 215 -9.90 25.24 0.61
C ILE A 215 -9.22 24.68 -0.64
N ALA A 216 -9.28 25.40 -1.78
CA ALA A 216 -8.67 24.95 -3.02
C ALA A 216 -7.15 24.75 -2.86
N TRP A 217 -6.46 25.69 -2.19
CA TRP A 217 -5.03 25.59 -1.94
C TRP A 217 -4.66 24.50 -0.94
N GLY A 218 -5.48 24.30 0.09
CA GLY A 218 -5.33 23.20 1.06
C GLY A 218 -5.41 21.84 0.38
N LEU A 219 -6.44 21.64 -0.45
CA LEU A 219 -6.61 20.43 -1.25
C LEU A 219 -5.43 20.22 -2.21
N LEU A 220 -5.02 21.26 -2.94
CA LEU A 220 -3.86 21.18 -3.86
C LEU A 220 -2.62 20.69 -3.11
N THR A 221 -2.31 21.36 -2.00
CA THR A 221 -1.15 21.10 -1.17
C THR A 221 -1.12 19.67 -0.65
N SER A 222 -2.22 19.22 -0.03
CA SER A 222 -2.34 17.85 0.45
C SER A 222 -2.23 16.84 -0.69
N GLY A 223 -2.87 17.12 -1.83
CA GLY A 223 -2.82 16.26 -3.02
C GLY A 223 -1.40 16.12 -3.59
N LEU A 224 -0.67 17.22 -3.74
CA LEU A 224 0.72 17.25 -4.24
C LEU A 224 1.69 16.55 -3.28
N LEU A 225 1.54 16.74 -1.96
CA LEU A 225 2.40 16.07 -0.99
C LEU A 225 2.19 14.55 -0.96
N ILE A 226 0.94 14.09 -1.12
CA ILE A 226 0.61 12.66 -1.26
C ILE A 226 1.15 12.12 -2.59
N ALA A 227 1.04 12.87 -3.69
CA ALA A 227 1.61 12.48 -4.98
C ALA A 227 3.16 12.38 -4.91
N GLY A 228 3.81 13.29 -4.20
CA GLY A 228 5.25 13.22 -3.93
C GLY A 228 5.67 12.00 -3.14
N ASP A 229 4.87 11.59 -2.14
CA ASP A 229 5.11 10.34 -1.41
C ASP A 229 5.08 9.11 -2.34
N LEU A 230 4.18 9.08 -3.33
CA LEU A 230 4.13 8.00 -4.32
C LEU A 230 5.35 7.99 -5.25
N LEU A 231 5.79 9.15 -5.73
CA LEU A 231 6.90 9.27 -6.69
C LEU A 231 8.26 8.87 -6.08
N ILE A 232 8.43 9.14 -4.78
CA ILE A 232 9.70 8.96 -4.06
C ILE A 232 9.70 7.67 -3.23
N LEU A 233 8.63 6.87 -3.28
CA LEU A 233 8.46 5.62 -2.52
C LEU A 233 9.71 4.70 -2.53
N PRO A 234 10.39 4.43 -3.67
CA PRO A 234 11.58 3.57 -3.67
C PRO A 234 12.78 4.18 -2.93
N TYR A 235 12.91 5.51 -2.96
CA TYR A 235 13.97 6.22 -2.25
C TYR A 235 13.69 6.21 -0.75
N GLU A 236 12.46 6.53 -0.33
CA GLU A 236 12.08 6.54 1.09
C GLU A 236 12.26 5.17 1.76
N ARG A 237 12.08 4.06 1.02
CA ARG A 237 12.26 2.71 1.55
C ARG A 237 13.72 2.25 1.60
N LYS A 238 14.62 2.89 0.86
CA LYS A 238 16.07 2.60 0.90
C LYS A 238 16.81 3.42 1.95
N THR A 239 16.31 4.62 2.25
CA THR A 239 16.97 5.54 3.18
C THR A 239 16.34 5.47 4.58
N ASP A 240 17.14 5.59 5.64
CA ASP A 240 16.67 5.65 7.03
C ASP A 240 16.00 7.00 7.41
N HIS A 241 15.77 7.87 6.43
CA HIS A 241 15.16 9.18 6.64
C HIS A 241 13.64 9.02 6.74
N ARG A 242 13.11 9.07 7.97
CA ARG A 242 11.68 9.12 8.36
C ARG A 242 10.69 8.90 7.18
N PRO A 243 10.46 7.64 6.78
CA PRO A 243 9.66 7.33 5.60
C PRO A 243 8.19 7.72 5.79
N SER A 244 7.50 8.05 4.69
CA SER A 244 6.06 8.33 4.71
C SER A 244 5.26 7.12 5.22
N LEU A 245 4.02 7.37 5.63
CA LEU A 245 3.11 6.30 6.07
C LEU A 245 2.80 5.29 4.95
N PHE A 246 2.91 5.71 3.69
CA PHE A 246 2.79 4.85 2.51
C PHE A 246 4.05 4.00 2.30
N ALA A 247 5.25 4.60 2.44
CA ALA A 247 6.51 3.86 2.36
C ALA A 247 6.60 2.75 3.42
N LYS A 248 6.13 3.02 4.64
CA LYS A 248 6.03 2.03 5.75
C LYS A 248 4.88 1.01 5.60
N GLY A 249 4.00 1.18 4.62
CA GLY A 249 2.83 0.31 4.42
C GLY A 249 1.78 0.39 5.54
N HIS A 250 1.68 1.51 6.27
CA HIS A 250 0.59 1.68 7.25
C HIS A 250 -0.75 2.01 6.58
N LEU A 251 -0.69 2.62 5.39
CA LEU A 251 -1.83 2.90 4.52
C LEU A 251 -1.66 2.15 3.19
N HIS A 252 -2.79 1.84 2.56
CA HIS A 252 -2.81 1.26 1.23
C HIS A 252 -2.34 2.28 0.20
N LEU A 253 -1.53 1.84 -0.76
CA LEU A 253 -1.08 2.70 -1.87
C LEU A 253 -2.25 3.19 -2.74
N SER A 254 -3.34 2.40 -2.85
CA SER A 254 -4.58 2.86 -3.49
C SER A 254 -5.14 4.13 -2.87
N THR A 255 -5.02 4.28 -1.55
CA THR A 255 -5.46 5.49 -0.84
C THR A 255 -4.68 6.70 -1.31
N ALA A 256 -3.37 6.57 -1.54
CA ALA A 256 -2.57 7.66 -2.08
C ALA A 256 -2.98 8.03 -3.52
N PHE A 257 -3.16 7.04 -4.40
CA PHE A 257 -3.61 7.27 -5.78
C PHE A 257 -4.96 7.98 -5.83
N ILE A 258 -5.91 7.54 -5.01
CA ILE A 258 -7.27 8.11 -4.95
C ILE A 258 -7.22 9.53 -4.37
N LEU A 259 -6.62 9.70 -3.18
CA LEU A 259 -6.64 11.00 -2.48
C LEU A 259 -5.86 12.07 -3.24
N SER A 260 -4.68 11.75 -3.77
CA SER A 260 -3.89 12.72 -4.57
C SER A 260 -4.67 13.19 -5.79
N SER A 261 -5.19 12.26 -6.60
CA SER A 261 -5.95 12.57 -7.81
C SER A 261 -7.23 13.35 -7.48
N LEU A 262 -7.99 12.90 -6.48
CA LEU A 262 -9.24 13.54 -6.07
C LEU A 262 -9.00 14.97 -5.58
N PHE A 263 -7.99 15.19 -4.74
CA PHE A 263 -7.73 16.49 -4.15
C PHE A 263 -7.19 17.49 -5.16
N ILE A 264 -6.28 17.05 -6.04
CA ILE A 264 -5.80 17.89 -7.15
C ILE A 264 -6.98 18.22 -8.08
N PHE A 265 -7.80 17.24 -8.45
CA PHE A 265 -8.95 17.47 -9.32
C PHE A 265 -9.96 18.45 -8.71
N LEU A 266 -10.36 18.24 -7.45
CA LEU A 266 -11.30 19.12 -6.75
C LEU A 266 -10.73 20.54 -6.58
N SER A 267 -9.44 20.65 -6.30
CA SER A 267 -8.74 21.93 -6.24
C SER A 267 -8.79 22.67 -7.57
N LEU A 268 -8.42 22.01 -8.67
CA LEU A 268 -8.48 22.59 -10.02
C LEU A 268 -9.90 23.00 -10.39
N LEU A 269 -10.91 22.19 -10.06
CA LEU A 269 -12.31 22.52 -10.29
C LEU A 269 -12.72 23.81 -9.55
N LEU A 270 -12.34 23.95 -8.28
CA LEU A 270 -12.58 25.18 -7.52
C LEU A 270 -11.89 26.40 -8.14
N PHE A 271 -10.68 26.23 -8.69
CA PHE A 271 -9.99 27.30 -9.40
C PHE A 271 -10.70 27.70 -10.70
N THR A 272 -11.32 26.77 -11.43
CA THR A 272 -12.06 27.13 -12.66
C THR A 272 -13.26 28.05 -12.42
N ILE A 273 -13.87 27.99 -11.23
CA ILE A 273 -15.00 28.87 -10.85
C ILE A 273 -14.58 30.34 -10.86
N SER A 274 -13.32 30.64 -10.54
CA SER A 274 -12.79 32.00 -10.50
C SER A 274 -12.63 32.65 -11.88
N LYS A 275 -12.62 31.86 -12.97
CA LYS A 275 -12.42 32.30 -14.37
C LYS A 275 -11.21 33.24 -14.61
N SER A 276 -10.16 33.16 -13.77
CA SER A 276 -8.97 34.00 -13.91
C SER A 276 -7.83 33.26 -14.63
N TRP A 277 -7.35 33.82 -15.74
CA TRP A 277 -6.16 33.32 -16.44
C TRP A 277 -4.89 33.40 -15.59
N ILE A 278 -4.84 34.36 -14.65
CA ILE A 278 -3.72 34.51 -13.70
C ILE A 278 -3.60 33.26 -12.84
N ILE A 279 -4.72 32.77 -12.30
CA ILE A 279 -4.75 31.54 -11.49
C ILE A 279 -4.20 30.34 -12.27
N LEU A 280 -4.62 30.15 -13.52
CA LEU A 280 -4.12 29.06 -14.36
C LEU A 280 -2.61 29.16 -14.58
N SER A 281 -2.09 30.36 -14.85
CA SER A 281 -0.65 30.58 -15.07
C SER A 281 0.18 30.30 -13.80
N VAL A 282 -0.32 30.72 -12.64
CA VAL A 282 0.33 30.47 -11.34
C VAL A 282 0.34 28.98 -11.04
N LEU A 283 -0.76 28.26 -11.27
CA LEU A 283 -0.82 26.82 -11.04
C LEU A 283 0.12 26.03 -11.96
N LEU A 284 0.19 26.42 -13.24
CA LEU A 284 1.06 25.77 -14.23
C LEU A 284 2.54 25.87 -13.84
N LEU A 285 2.96 26.98 -13.25
CA LEU A 285 4.31 27.17 -12.74
C LEU A 285 4.51 26.55 -11.35
N TYR A 286 3.55 26.74 -10.45
CA TYR A 286 3.65 26.35 -9.04
C TYR A 286 3.71 24.83 -8.86
N ILE A 287 2.86 24.06 -9.55
CA ILE A 287 2.80 22.59 -9.38
C ILE A 287 4.16 21.92 -9.64
N PRO A 288 4.84 22.11 -10.80
CA PRO A 288 6.13 21.46 -11.04
C PRO A 288 7.23 21.99 -10.10
N VAL A 289 7.24 23.28 -9.77
CA VAL A 289 8.21 23.86 -8.81
C VAL A 289 8.02 23.26 -7.41
N PHE A 290 6.78 23.18 -6.93
CA PHE A 290 6.46 22.59 -5.63
C PHE A 290 6.86 21.12 -5.57
N MET A 291 6.56 20.35 -6.64
CA MET A 291 6.94 18.94 -6.74
C MET A 291 8.46 18.74 -6.76
N GLY A 292 9.19 19.61 -7.47
CA GLY A 292 10.66 19.62 -7.48
C GLY A 292 11.25 19.97 -6.11
N LEU A 293 10.72 21.01 -5.46
CA LEU A 293 11.14 21.41 -4.11
C LEU A 293 10.81 20.35 -3.07
N ASP A 294 9.62 19.73 -3.12
CA ASP A 294 9.25 18.65 -2.20
C ASP A 294 10.24 17.49 -2.32
N SER A 295 10.57 17.11 -3.55
CA SER A 295 11.54 16.06 -3.84
C SER A 295 12.94 16.39 -3.35
N PHE A 296 13.42 17.61 -3.64
CA PHE A 296 14.74 18.10 -3.25
C PHE A 296 14.92 18.20 -1.74
N THR A 297 13.86 18.62 -1.03
CA THR A 297 13.90 18.85 0.42
C THR A 297 13.61 17.60 1.25
N ARG A 298 13.28 16.44 0.64
CA ARG A 298 13.06 15.16 1.35
C ARG A 298 14.18 14.77 2.33
N PRO A 299 15.47 14.93 1.99
CA PRO A 299 16.57 14.56 2.89
C PRO A 299 16.75 15.54 4.05
N PHE A 300 16.16 16.74 3.97
CA PHE A 300 16.39 17.80 4.95
C PHE A 300 15.62 17.53 6.24
N HIS A 301 16.07 18.17 7.33
CA HIS A 301 15.33 18.17 8.58
C HIS A 301 13.89 18.68 8.35
N PRO A 302 12.85 18.08 8.97
CA PRO A 302 11.46 18.44 8.72
C PRO A 302 11.18 19.94 8.84
N LEU A 303 11.76 20.62 9.83
CA LEU A 303 11.57 22.07 9.98
C LEU A 303 11.99 22.85 8.73
N TRP A 304 13.18 22.57 8.18
CA TRP A 304 13.68 23.25 6.98
C TRP A 304 12.85 22.93 5.75
N ARG A 305 12.46 21.66 5.57
CA ARG A 305 11.55 21.27 4.49
C ARG A 305 10.23 22.04 4.56
N TRP A 306 9.64 22.15 5.75
CA TRP A 306 8.38 22.87 5.95
C TRP A 306 8.53 24.37 5.71
N ILE A 307 9.64 24.99 6.13
CA ILE A 307 9.93 26.40 5.86
C ILE A 307 10.05 26.67 4.36
N ILE A 308 10.83 25.85 3.63
CA ILE A 308 11.05 26.04 2.20
C ILE A 308 9.74 25.89 1.40
N LEU A 309 8.99 24.81 1.66
CA LEU A 309 7.73 24.55 0.99
C LEU A 309 6.66 25.62 1.37
N GLY A 310 6.63 26.03 2.63
CA GLY A 310 5.71 27.05 3.12
C GLY A 310 6.00 28.43 2.51
N PHE A 311 7.28 28.79 2.36
CA PHE A 311 7.65 30.03 1.68
C PHE A 311 7.21 30.05 0.20
N GLY A 312 7.39 28.93 -0.51
CA GLY A 312 6.90 28.79 -1.89
C GLY A 312 5.37 28.96 -1.99
N GLN A 313 4.63 28.44 -1.01
CA GLN A 313 3.17 28.62 -0.91
C GLN A 313 2.77 30.08 -0.67
N LEU A 314 3.43 30.76 0.26
CA LEU A 314 3.16 32.17 0.55
C LEU A 314 3.39 33.05 -0.66
N LEU A 315 4.48 32.80 -1.42
CA LEU A 315 4.77 33.54 -2.64
C LEU A 315 3.64 33.37 -3.68
N ALA A 316 3.22 32.13 -3.91
CA ALA A 316 2.16 31.83 -4.87
C ALA A 316 0.82 32.42 -4.44
N LEU A 317 0.43 32.28 -3.17
CA LEU A 317 -0.79 32.90 -2.63
C LEU A 317 -0.76 34.42 -2.69
N ARG A 318 0.41 35.05 -2.50
CA ARG A 318 0.54 36.51 -2.62
C ARG A 318 0.21 36.99 -4.04
N VAL A 319 0.65 36.28 -5.07
CA VAL A 319 0.31 36.58 -6.47
C VAL A 319 -1.16 36.33 -6.78
N LEU A 320 -1.80 35.38 -6.09
CA LEU A 320 -3.25 35.14 -6.25
C LEU A 320 -4.14 36.11 -5.49
N ASN A 321 -3.57 36.80 -4.49
CA ASN A 321 -4.27 37.82 -3.71
C ASN A 321 -4.18 39.22 -4.35
N THR A 322 -3.31 39.43 -5.34
CA THR A 322 -3.18 40.69 -6.11
C THR A 322 -4.10 40.68 -7.33
#